data_AF-A0A2G1VP12-F1
#
_entry.id   AF-A0A2G1VP12-F1
#
_cell.length_a   1.000
_cell.length_b   1.000
_cell.length_c   1.000
_cell.angle_alpha   90.00
_cell.angle_beta   90.00
_cell.angle_gamma   90.00
#
_symmetry.space_group_name_H-M   'P 1'
#
loop_
_entity.id
_entity.type
_entity.pdbx_description
1 polymer ?
#
loop_
_entity_poly.entity_id
_entity_poly.type
_entity_poly.pdbx_seq_one_letter_code
_entity_poly.pdbx_strand_id
1 'polypeptide(L)'
;MYLDATKIGTTRFEYADVPMGVLNGKINFLNIESPYALFRNHCKRHKVQINEDEPMYKFIDTIVIHQLKVYFENGIELTGWGAAITGMDSEEYEIQFGGISPELMQREFKHYYDEYFGNETH
;
A
#
# COMPACT_ATOMS: atom_id res chain seq x y z
N MET A 1 -7.72 -4.69 2.71
CA MET A 1 -7.41 -3.25 2.80
C MET A 1 -8.68 -2.48 3.11
N TYR A 2 -8.61 -1.60 4.11
CA TYR A 2 -9.76 -0.85 4.63
C TYR A 2 -9.43 0.63 4.72
N LEU A 3 -10.36 1.49 4.32
CA LEU A 3 -10.28 2.94 4.47
C LEU A 3 -11.43 3.38 5.37
N ASP A 4 -11.14 4.01 6.52
CA ASP A 4 -12.14 4.34 7.55
C ASP A 4 -13.06 3.14 7.90
N ALA A 5 -12.46 1.98 8.17
CA ALA A 5 -13.17 0.71 8.46
C ALA A 5 -14.05 0.16 7.32
N THR A 6 -14.07 0.79 6.14
CA THR A 6 -14.75 0.26 4.94
C THR A 6 -13.77 -0.57 4.12
N LYS A 7 -14.10 -1.83 3.80
CA LYS A 7 -13.24 -2.67 2.95
C LYS A 7 -13.25 -2.11 1.53
N ILE A 8 -12.09 -1.70 1.02
CA ILE A 8 -11.97 -1.09 -0.32
C ILE A 8 -11.25 -1.99 -1.33
N GLY A 9 -10.53 -3.01 -0.87
CA GLY A 9 -9.74 -3.84 -1.77
C GLY A 9 -8.78 -4.81 -1.10
N THR A 10 -7.95 -5.43 -1.91
CA THR A 10 -6.88 -6.35 -1.54
C THR A 10 -5.62 -6.07 -2.36
N THR A 11 -4.45 -6.39 -1.81
CA THR A 11 -3.17 -6.37 -2.51
C THR A 11 -2.44 -7.67 -2.19
N ARG A 12 -1.55 -8.12 -3.07
CA ARG A 12 -0.67 -9.27 -2.82
C ARG A 12 0.74 -8.86 -2.39
N PHE A 13 1.05 -7.56 -2.45
CA PHE A 13 2.40 -7.03 -2.24
C PHE A 13 3.42 -7.75 -3.11
N GLU A 14 3.32 -7.58 -4.42
CA GLU A 14 4.11 -8.26 -5.45
C GLU A 14 5.61 -7.93 -5.41
N TYR A 15 6.02 -6.87 -4.70
CA TYR A 15 7.41 -6.45 -4.58
C TYR A 15 7.76 -6.01 -3.16
N ALA A 16 9.02 -6.17 -2.78
CA ALA A 16 9.56 -5.68 -1.51
C ALA A 16 10.94 -5.06 -1.69
N ASP A 17 11.16 -3.93 -1.01
CA ASP A 17 12.50 -3.43 -0.69
C ASP A 17 12.79 -3.87 0.75
N VAL A 18 13.47 -5.02 0.87
CA VAL A 18 13.73 -5.68 2.15
C VAL A 18 14.58 -4.81 3.09
N PRO A 19 15.70 -4.21 2.65
CA PRO A 19 16.49 -3.30 3.49
C PRO A 19 15.72 -2.11 4.04
N MET A 20 14.79 -1.56 3.25
CA MET A 20 13.99 -0.40 3.64
C MET A 20 12.72 -0.78 4.41
N GLY A 21 12.39 -2.07 4.50
CA GLY A 21 11.16 -2.54 5.13
C GLY A 21 9.91 -2.03 4.42
N VAL A 22 9.95 -2.00 3.08
CA VAL A 22 8.85 -1.49 2.23
C VAL A 22 8.29 -2.60 1.37
N LEU A 23 6.96 -2.68 1.31
CA LEU A 23 6.21 -3.55 0.42
C LEU A 23 5.47 -2.70 -0.61
N ASN A 24 5.47 -3.11 -1.87
CA ASN A 24 4.69 -2.48 -2.92
C ASN A 24 3.80 -3.52 -3.58
N GLY A 25 2.62 -3.10 -3.99
CA GLY A 25 1.77 -3.99 -4.75
C GLY A 25 0.57 -3.34 -5.40
N LYS A 26 0.04 -4.01 -6.39
CA LYS A 26 -1.18 -3.61 -7.08
C LYS A 26 -2.36 -3.65 -6.11
N ILE A 27 -3.24 -2.66 -6.22
CA ILE A 27 -4.53 -2.67 -5.54
C ILE A 27 -5.59 -3.31 -6.43
N ASN A 28 -6.24 -4.34 -5.90
CA ASN A 28 -7.45 -4.92 -6.45
C ASN A 28 -8.64 -4.35 -5.69
N PHE A 29 -9.31 -3.36 -6.28
CA PHE A 29 -10.45 -2.70 -5.65
C PHE A 29 -11.71 -3.57 -5.63
N LEU A 30 -12.54 -3.38 -4.61
CA LEU A 30 -13.84 -4.03 -4.46
C LEU A 30 -14.94 -2.97 -4.59
N ASN A 31 -15.71 -3.02 -5.68
CA ASN A 31 -16.86 -2.14 -5.92
C ASN A 31 -16.52 -0.63 -5.82
N ILE A 32 -15.34 -0.22 -6.30
CA ILE A 32 -14.93 1.19 -6.35
C ILE A 32 -15.02 1.67 -7.79
N GLU A 33 -15.89 2.65 -8.05
CA GLU A 33 -16.08 3.22 -9.40
C GLU A 33 -14.90 4.11 -9.83
N SER A 34 -14.33 4.88 -8.90
CA SER A 34 -13.17 5.73 -9.17
C SER A 34 -12.23 5.75 -7.96
N PRO A 35 -11.11 5.02 -8.02
CA PRO A 35 -10.09 5.06 -6.98
C PRO A 35 -9.49 6.45 -6.79
N TYR A 36 -9.26 7.19 -7.89
CA TYR A 36 -8.83 8.59 -7.84
C TYR A 36 -9.76 9.45 -6.97
N ALA A 37 -11.07 9.43 -7.26
CA ALA A 37 -12.03 10.23 -6.51
C ALA A 37 -12.11 9.78 -5.04
N LEU A 38 -12.04 8.47 -4.79
CA LEU A 38 -12.03 7.90 -3.44
C LEU A 38 -10.88 8.46 -2.61
N PHE A 39 -9.63 8.29 -3.06
CA PHE A 39 -8.46 8.71 -2.31
C PHE A 39 -8.34 10.23 -2.23
N ARG A 40 -8.58 10.94 -3.33
CA ARG A 40 -8.54 12.41 -3.34
C ARG A 40 -9.51 13.02 -2.33
N ASN A 41 -10.77 12.57 -2.33
CA ASN A 41 -11.77 13.11 -1.40
C ASN A 41 -11.45 12.73 0.04
N HIS A 42 -10.95 11.52 0.26
CA HIS A 42 -10.52 11.08 1.59
C HIS A 42 -9.34 11.92 2.10
N CYS A 43 -8.29 12.09 1.31
CA CYS A 43 -7.13 12.90 1.70
C CYS A 43 -7.52 14.34 2.01
N LYS A 44 -8.40 14.96 1.21
CA LYS A 44 -8.93 16.31 1.49
C LYS A 44 -9.71 16.37 2.80
N ARG A 45 -10.56 15.39 3.08
CA ARG A 45 -11.36 15.31 4.32
C ARG A 45 -10.49 15.16 5.57
N HIS A 46 -9.46 14.33 5.50
CA HIS A 46 -8.57 14.00 6.62
C HIS A 46 -7.30 14.86 6.66
N LYS A 47 -7.15 15.82 5.75
CA LYS A 47 -5.97 16.68 5.59
C LYS A 47 -4.67 15.88 5.41
N VAL A 48 -4.74 14.75 4.71
CA VAL A 48 -3.56 14.00 4.29
C VAL A 48 -2.91 14.75 3.13
N GLN A 49 -1.58 14.91 3.18
CA GLN A 49 -0.83 15.54 2.10
C GLN A 49 -0.91 14.67 0.83
N ILE A 50 -1.16 15.35 -0.28
CA ILE A 50 -1.07 14.78 -1.63
C ILE A 50 0.18 15.38 -2.25
N ASN A 51 1.13 14.55 -2.67
CA ASN A 51 2.35 15.00 -3.32
C ASN A 51 2.04 15.48 -4.74
N GLU A 52 1.14 14.78 -5.44
CA GLU A 52 0.71 15.11 -6.79
C GLU A 52 -0.79 14.79 -6.98
N ASP A 53 -1.56 15.76 -7.47
CA ASP A 53 -3.00 15.66 -7.75
C ASP A 53 -3.26 16.15 -9.17
N GLU A 54 -3.42 15.22 -10.12
CA GLU A 54 -3.58 15.54 -11.55
C GLU A 54 -4.94 15.05 -12.08
N PRO A 55 -6.02 15.86 -11.95
CA PRO A 55 -7.38 15.45 -12.29
C PRO A 55 -7.60 15.06 -13.75
N MET A 56 -6.83 15.64 -14.68
CA MET A 56 -6.95 15.34 -16.11
C MET A 56 -6.60 13.88 -16.41
N TYR A 57 -5.55 13.37 -15.77
CA TYR A 57 -5.10 11.99 -15.87
C TYR A 57 -5.73 11.09 -14.82
N LYS A 58 -6.43 11.69 -13.85
CA LYS A 58 -6.90 11.04 -12.62
C LYS A 58 -5.73 10.35 -11.91
N PHE A 59 -4.57 10.99 -11.94
CA PHE A 59 -3.38 10.53 -11.25
C PHE A 59 -3.34 11.14 -9.86
N ILE A 60 -2.93 10.34 -8.88
CA ILE A 60 -2.72 10.80 -7.50
C ILE A 60 -1.49 10.11 -6.92
N ASP A 61 -0.67 10.87 -6.21
CA ASP A 61 0.39 10.38 -5.34
C ASP A 61 0.23 10.97 -3.94
N THR A 62 0.21 10.12 -2.91
CA THR A 62 -0.05 10.55 -1.53
C THR A 62 1.13 10.25 -0.62
N ILE A 63 1.21 10.96 0.51
CA ILE A 63 1.97 10.44 1.65
C ILE A 63 1.19 9.30 2.33
N VAL A 64 1.70 8.81 3.45
CA VAL A 64 1.02 7.84 4.31
C VAL A 64 -0.39 8.33 4.71
N ILE A 65 -1.39 7.50 4.44
CA ILE A 65 -2.79 7.67 4.82
C ILE A 65 -3.04 6.83 6.08
N HIS A 66 -3.04 7.44 7.27
CA HIS A 66 -3.19 6.69 8.54
C HIS A 66 -4.55 5.97 8.69
N GLN A 67 -5.57 6.41 7.95
CA GLN A 67 -6.89 5.78 7.92
C GLN A 67 -6.94 4.55 6.98
N LEU A 68 -5.90 4.35 6.16
CA LEU A 68 -5.76 3.21 5.28
C LEU A 68 -5.03 2.08 6.00
N LYS A 69 -5.78 1.05 6.36
CA LYS A 69 -5.29 -0.11 7.11
C LYS A 69 -5.26 -1.36 6.24
N VAL A 70 -4.22 -2.16 6.41
CA VAL A 70 -4.07 -3.46 5.76
C VAL A 70 -4.17 -4.54 6.83
N TYR A 71 -4.85 -5.63 6.50
CA TYR A 71 -5.03 -6.76 7.39
C TYR A 71 -4.72 -8.03 6.60
N PHE A 72 -4.08 -8.99 7.27
CA PHE A 72 -3.91 -10.35 6.77
C PHE A 72 -5.24 -11.08 6.70
N GLU A 73 -5.27 -12.22 6.02
CA GLU A 73 -6.48 -13.05 5.89
C GLU A 73 -7.02 -13.54 7.24
N ASN A 74 -6.13 -13.75 8.22
CA ASN A 74 -6.50 -14.12 9.59
C ASN A 74 -7.07 -12.94 10.43
N GLY A 75 -7.20 -11.75 9.83
CA GLY A 75 -7.76 -10.56 10.48
C GLY A 75 -6.78 -9.75 11.32
N ILE A 76 -5.50 -10.13 11.40
CA ILE A 76 -4.48 -9.35 12.10
C ILE A 76 -4.10 -8.13 11.24
N GLU A 77 -4.01 -6.95 11.85
CA GLU A 77 -3.56 -5.73 11.18
C GLU A 77 -2.07 -5.84 10.84
N LEU A 78 -1.70 -5.49 9.61
CA LEU A 78 -0.31 -5.33 9.21
C LEU A 78 0.23 -4.05 9.87
N THR A 79 1.21 -4.20 10.74
CA THR A 79 1.81 -3.08 11.48
C THR A 79 3.02 -2.49 10.75
N GLY A 80 3.14 -1.16 10.74
CA GLY A 80 4.27 -0.42 10.19
C GLY A 80 4.03 1.09 10.27
N TRP A 81 4.70 1.87 9.42
CA TRP A 81 4.48 3.31 9.31
C TRP A 81 3.14 3.64 8.64
N GLY A 82 2.67 2.75 7.76
CA GLY A 82 1.37 2.84 7.10
C GLY A 82 1.49 2.78 5.58
N ALA A 83 0.38 3.10 4.91
CA ALA A 83 0.19 2.92 3.48
C ALA A 83 0.10 4.27 2.74
N ALA A 84 0.85 4.41 1.64
CA ALA A 84 0.70 5.47 0.65
C ALA A 84 0.14 4.89 -0.66
N ILE A 85 -0.50 5.74 -1.47
CA ILE A 85 -1.11 5.34 -2.74
C ILE A 85 -0.55 6.17 -3.88
N THR A 86 -0.24 5.50 -4.98
CA THR A 86 0.12 6.13 -6.24
C THR A 86 -0.59 5.44 -7.41
N GLY A 87 -0.88 6.17 -8.49
CA GLY A 87 -1.41 5.60 -9.72
C GLY A 87 -2.52 6.40 -10.37
N MET A 88 -3.08 5.85 -11.46
CA MET A 88 -4.09 6.50 -12.29
C MET A 88 -5.08 5.52 -12.93
N ASP A 89 -6.28 6.00 -13.30
CA ASP A 89 -7.35 5.16 -13.87
C ASP A 89 -6.99 4.47 -15.20
N SER A 90 -6.13 5.08 -16.02
CA SER A 90 -5.68 4.49 -17.30
C SER A 90 -4.64 3.38 -17.12
N GLU A 91 -4.07 3.29 -15.92
CA GLU A 91 -3.10 2.27 -15.55
C GLU A 91 -3.64 1.53 -14.32
N GLU A 92 -2.79 1.32 -13.32
CA GLU A 92 -3.15 0.65 -12.08
C GLU A 92 -2.86 1.57 -10.90
N TYR A 93 -3.49 1.31 -9.76
CA TYR A 93 -3.11 1.94 -8.50
C TYR A 93 -2.31 0.96 -7.68
N GLU A 94 -1.25 1.47 -7.08
CA GLU A 94 -0.35 0.73 -6.23
C GLU A 94 -0.43 1.25 -4.80
N ILE A 95 -0.26 0.34 -3.86
CA ILE A 95 -0.04 0.63 -2.46
C ILE A 95 1.45 0.43 -2.16
N GLN A 96 2.03 1.43 -1.51
CA GLN A 96 3.31 1.29 -0.82
C GLN A 96 3.05 1.21 0.69
N PHE A 97 3.53 0.16 1.35
CA PHE A 97 3.43 -0.01 2.79
C PHE A 97 4.81 -0.04 3.42
N GLY A 98 5.11 0.96 4.27
CA GLY A 98 6.43 1.11 4.88
C GLY A 98 6.49 0.70 6.34
N GLY A 99 7.70 0.49 6.85
CA GLY A 99 7.97 0.24 8.26
C GLY A 99 7.76 -1.22 8.68
N ILE A 100 7.95 -2.16 7.76
CA ILE A 100 7.93 -3.59 8.06
C ILE A 100 9.21 -3.96 8.82
N SER A 101 9.07 -4.42 10.06
CA SER A 101 10.20 -4.90 10.87
C SER A 101 10.83 -6.17 10.26
N PRO A 102 12.14 -6.41 10.44
CA PRO A 102 12.80 -7.63 9.96
C PRO A 102 12.10 -8.93 10.41
N GLU A 103 11.60 -8.99 11.64
CA GLU A 103 10.91 -10.16 12.18
C GLU A 103 9.60 -10.44 11.43
N LEU A 104 8.86 -9.38 11.10
CA LEU A 104 7.61 -9.47 10.33
C LEU A 104 7.89 -9.81 8.86
N MET A 105 8.94 -9.22 8.28
CA MET A 105 9.39 -9.53 6.92
C MET A 105 9.76 -11.01 6.80
N GLN A 106 10.55 -11.54 7.74
CA GLN A 106 10.95 -12.94 7.76
C GLN A 106 9.77 -13.90 7.95
N ARG A 107 8.80 -13.54 8.80
CA ARG A 107 7.68 -14.41 9.15
C ARG A 107 6.58 -14.45 8.08
N GLU A 108 6.15 -13.29 7.61
CA GLU A 108 4.97 -13.16 6.73
C GLU A 108 5.34 -12.98 5.26
N PHE A 109 6.55 -12.49 4.98
CA PHE A 109 7.05 -12.19 3.63
C PHE A 109 8.36 -12.95 3.34
N LYS A 110 8.44 -14.18 3.86
CA LYS A 110 9.65 -15.01 3.87
C LYS A 110 10.33 -15.14 2.50
N HIS A 111 9.56 -15.24 1.43
CA HIS A 111 10.12 -15.36 0.09
C HIS A 111 10.97 -14.15 -0.31
N TYR A 112 10.54 -12.91 -0.01
CA TYR A 112 11.36 -11.72 -0.22
C TYR A 112 12.58 -11.70 0.70
N TYR A 113 12.40 -12.07 1.97
CA TYR A 113 13.51 -12.15 2.93
C TYR A 113 14.59 -13.13 2.44
N ASP A 114 14.19 -14.34 2.05
CA ASP A 114 15.10 -15.39 1.57
C ASP A 114 15.77 -15.02 0.25
N GLU A 115 15.02 -14.41 -0.69
CA GLU A 115 15.59 -13.96 -1.97
C GLU A 115 16.68 -12.90 -1.74
N TYR A 116 16.45 -11.97 -0.81
CA TYR A 116 17.44 -10.94 -0.49
C TYR A 116 18.68 -11.54 0.20
N PHE A 117 18.49 -12.21 1.35
CA PHE A 117 19.62 -12.70 2.16
C PHE A 117 20.26 -14.00 1.66
N GLY A 118 19.52 -14.85 0.93
CA GLY A 118 20.04 -16.09 0.35
C GLY A 118 20.97 -15.85 -0.84
N ASN A 119 20.79 -14.73 -1.54
CA ASN A 119 21.66 -14.31 -2.64
C ASN A 119 22.95 -13.62 -2.17
N GLU A 120 23.10 -13.31 -0.88
CA GLU A 120 24.33 -12.72 -0.30
C GLU A 120 25.42 -13.78 0.04
N THR A 121 25.21 -15.05 -0.34
CA THR A 121 26.16 -16.17 -0.08
C THR A 121 27.07 -16.54 -1.26
N HIS A 122 27.39 -15.61 -2.17
CA HIS A 122 28.33 -15.82 -3.29
C HIS A 122 29.49 -14.82 -3.31
#